data_AF-A0A8T9Q5J0-F1
#
_entry.id   AF-A0A8T9Q5J0-F1
#
_cell.length_a   1.000
_cell.length_b   1.000
_cell.length_c   1.000
_cell.angle_alpha   90.00
_cell.angle_beta   90.00
_cell.angle_gamma   90.00
#
_symmetry.space_group_name_H-M   'P 1'
#
loop_
_entity.id
_entity.type
_entity.pdbx_description
1 polymer ?
#
loop_
_entity_poly.entity_id
_entity_poly.type
_entity_poly.pdbx_seq_one_letter_code
_entity_poly.pdbx_strand_id
1 'polypeptide(L)'
;MSWSTDEAFSVYECDSTTLQWNLISEPLNYSYHFEKGDKDFERHGFGGIWGGQHSTMHHNLFASCNNRTPRFNGSRYTHPAGYENCDFRNNVLYNWGENNVYAGEGGNYNIVNNYYKYGPSTKESVKARVLNPYKITEGKNLLPYGKFYLSGNYSDASAEVTRHNWRGVTMNNGTAADTVLAQAAAPFDLGPVTTQTAQQAYEAVLQGAGAIRPERDTLDQRIIRDVRRRTGRLIDVQGGYAHGTPYSVSQKAWPELKSKPAPTDTDHDGMPDAWETKQKLNPKDAADRSKTAANGYTMLEVYLNSLVGK
;
A
#
# COMPACT_ATOMS: atom_id res chain seq x y z
N MET A 1 8.05 -3.63 0.83
CA MET A 1 8.38 -2.93 2.08
C MET A 1 7.95 -3.80 3.25
N SER A 2 8.89 -4.22 4.10
CA SER A 2 8.59 -5.11 5.23
C SER A 2 9.44 -4.80 6.45
N TRP A 3 8.95 -5.19 7.63
CA TRP A 3 9.70 -5.16 8.90
C TRP A 3 10.18 -3.76 9.34
N SER A 4 9.36 -2.72 9.12
CA SER A 4 9.54 -1.39 9.72
C SER A 4 9.27 -1.41 11.22
N THR A 5 9.81 -0.44 11.96
CA THR A 5 9.50 -0.26 13.38
C THR A 5 8.35 0.71 13.63
N ASP A 6 8.10 1.62 12.68
CA ASP A 6 6.94 2.53 12.64
C ASP A 6 6.04 2.11 11.45
N GLU A 7 5.44 3.05 10.73
CA GLU A 7 4.76 2.74 9.47
C GLU A 7 5.67 2.11 8.42
N ALA A 8 5.18 1.09 7.74
CA ALA A 8 5.91 0.42 6.65
C ALA A 8 6.08 1.32 5.43
N PHE A 9 5.08 2.13 5.09
CA PHE A 9 5.13 2.99 3.92
C PHE A 9 4.13 4.15 3.98
N SER A 10 4.61 5.34 4.38
CA SER A 10 3.80 6.56 4.47
C SER A 10 4.14 7.53 3.33
N VAL A 11 3.13 8.05 2.65
CA VAL A 11 3.23 9.05 1.57
C VAL A 11 2.02 9.97 1.66
N TYR A 12 2.20 11.19 2.15
CA TYR A 12 1.13 12.16 2.38
C TYR A 12 1.65 13.60 2.29
N GLU A 13 0.76 14.58 2.18
CA GLU A 13 1.11 15.98 1.86
C GLU A 13 1.86 16.15 0.53
N CYS A 14 1.67 15.22 -0.40
CA CYS A 14 2.19 15.28 -1.76
C CYS A 14 1.14 15.84 -2.74
N ASP A 15 1.59 16.21 -3.93
CA ASP A 15 0.73 16.47 -5.09
C ASP A 15 1.05 15.44 -6.19
N SER A 16 0.04 15.05 -6.97
CA SER A 16 0.15 14.25 -8.20
C SER A 16 0.97 12.97 -8.03
N THR A 17 0.49 12.05 -7.20
CA THR A 17 1.23 10.85 -6.78
C THR A 17 0.48 9.56 -7.10
N THR A 18 1.18 8.53 -7.60
CA THR A 18 0.61 7.19 -7.80
C THR A 18 1.35 6.15 -6.98
N LEU A 19 0.63 5.42 -6.13
CA LEU A 19 1.13 4.25 -5.41
C LEU A 19 0.51 3.00 -6.03
N GLN A 20 1.30 2.22 -6.76
CA GLN A 20 0.78 1.03 -7.43
C GLN A 20 1.69 -0.19 -7.31
N TRP A 21 1.06 -1.37 -7.30
CA TRP A 21 1.74 -2.67 -7.31
C TRP A 21 2.76 -2.84 -6.19
N ASN A 22 2.51 -2.26 -5.02
CA ASN A 22 3.39 -2.39 -3.85
C ASN A 22 2.99 -3.57 -2.97
N LEU A 23 3.98 -4.28 -2.42
CA LEU A 23 3.80 -5.23 -1.32
C LEU A 23 4.28 -4.59 -0.02
N ILE A 24 3.37 -4.41 0.92
CA ILE A 24 3.58 -3.76 2.22
C ILE A 24 3.20 -4.77 3.29
N SER A 25 4.17 -5.29 4.03
CA SER A 25 3.88 -6.42 4.91
C SER A 25 4.62 -6.40 6.23
N GLU A 26 3.94 -6.88 7.26
CA GLU A 26 4.54 -7.19 8.57
C GLU A 26 5.44 -6.06 9.14
N PRO A 27 4.97 -4.81 9.23
CA PRO A 27 5.60 -3.87 10.17
C PRO A 27 5.67 -4.52 11.56
N LEU A 28 6.77 -4.33 12.26
CA LEU A 28 7.01 -4.96 13.55
C LEU A 28 6.09 -4.34 14.60
N ASN A 29 5.26 -5.17 15.24
CA ASN A 29 4.17 -4.70 16.07
C ASN A 29 4.68 -4.25 17.44
N TYR A 30 5.14 -5.15 18.31
CA TYR A 30 5.71 -4.78 19.61
C TYR A 30 7.24 -4.65 19.49
N SER A 31 7.71 -3.50 19.02
CA SER A 31 9.10 -3.27 18.58
C SER A 31 9.62 -1.88 18.95
N TYR A 32 10.81 -1.52 18.44
CA TYR A 32 11.57 -0.29 18.75
C TYR A 32 10.92 1.02 18.26
N HIS A 33 9.65 1.23 18.56
CA HIS A 33 8.93 2.48 18.46
C HIS A 33 8.63 2.98 19.87
N PHE A 34 9.07 4.20 20.16
CA PHE A 34 8.89 4.83 21.47
C PHE A 34 8.34 6.24 21.24
N GLU A 35 7.13 6.49 21.71
CA GLU A 35 6.56 7.83 21.80
C GLU A 35 6.94 8.49 23.14
N LYS A 36 6.77 9.82 23.19
CA LYS A 36 7.11 10.59 24.38
C LYS A 36 6.24 10.16 25.57
N GLY A 37 6.86 9.51 26.54
CA GLY A 37 6.20 9.07 27.77
C GLY A 37 6.10 7.55 27.89
N ASP A 38 6.46 6.82 26.83
CA ASP A 38 6.50 5.37 26.86
C ASP A 38 7.55 4.86 27.84
N LYS A 39 7.17 3.81 28.56
CA LYS A 39 8.03 3.10 29.51
C LYS A 39 8.44 1.71 28.99
N ASP A 40 7.94 1.36 27.81
CA ASP A 40 8.11 0.07 27.15
C ASP A 40 7.90 0.24 25.63
N PHE A 41 8.15 -0.82 24.85
CA PHE A 41 7.88 -0.85 23.41
C PHE A 41 6.40 -0.61 23.10
N GLU A 42 6.11 0.09 22.01
CA GLU A 42 4.74 0.29 21.55
C GLU A 42 4.28 -0.83 20.60
N ARG A 43 2.95 -1.10 20.57
CA ARG A 43 2.30 -1.96 19.55
C ARG A 43 1.93 -1.16 18.31
N HIS A 44 2.92 -0.88 17.48
CA HIS A 44 2.84 0.07 16.36
C HIS A 44 3.12 -0.54 14.98
N GLY A 45 2.69 -1.78 14.74
CA GLY A 45 2.90 -2.45 13.46
C GLY A 45 2.00 -1.89 12.36
N PHE A 46 2.23 -0.67 11.87
CA PHE A 46 1.27 0.06 11.02
C PHE A 46 1.65 0.04 9.53
N GLY A 47 0.64 0.02 8.66
CA GLY A 47 0.84 -0.02 7.21
C GLY A 47 1.38 1.31 6.66
N GLY A 48 0.62 2.39 6.82
CA GLY A 48 1.00 3.70 6.29
C GLY A 48 -0.04 4.80 6.46
N ILE A 49 0.43 6.03 6.54
CA ILE A 49 -0.39 7.23 6.34
C ILE A 49 -0.33 7.62 4.87
N TRP A 50 -1.46 7.59 4.17
CA TRP A 50 -1.55 7.90 2.75
C TRP A 50 -2.41 9.14 2.51
N GLY A 51 -2.01 9.99 1.57
CA GLY A 51 -2.74 11.22 1.26
C GLY A 51 -2.14 12.00 0.10
N GLY A 52 -2.71 13.17 -0.18
CA GLY A 52 -2.24 14.08 -1.22
C GLY A 52 -3.37 14.73 -2.03
N GLN A 53 -3.02 15.77 -2.77
CA GLN A 53 -4.01 16.59 -3.47
C GLN A 53 -4.61 15.89 -4.69
N HIS A 54 -3.78 15.12 -5.42
CA HIS A 54 -4.18 14.32 -6.57
C HIS A 54 -3.47 12.97 -6.50
N SER A 55 -3.99 12.05 -5.68
CA SER A 55 -3.32 10.77 -5.43
C SER A 55 -4.13 9.59 -5.93
N THR A 56 -3.48 8.65 -6.62
CA THR A 56 -4.05 7.35 -6.95
C THR A 56 -3.28 6.23 -6.26
N MET A 57 -4.00 5.24 -5.74
CA MET A 57 -3.47 4.21 -4.86
C MET A 57 -4.14 2.90 -5.25
N HIS A 58 -3.49 2.10 -6.11
CA HIS A 58 -4.14 0.93 -6.67
C HIS A 58 -3.27 -0.31 -6.81
N HIS A 59 -3.90 -1.48 -6.73
CA HIS A 59 -3.22 -2.77 -6.88
C HIS A 59 -2.08 -2.99 -5.86
N ASN A 60 -2.19 -2.42 -4.66
CA ASN A 60 -1.26 -2.64 -3.56
C ASN A 60 -1.74 -3.78 -2.65
N LEU A 61 -0.81 -4.48 -2.02
CA LEU A 61 -1.06 -5.46 -0.97
C LEU A 61 -0.60 -4.91 0.39
N PHE A 62 -1.52 -4.76 1.32
CA PHE A 62 -1.22 -4.66 2.75
C PHE A 62 -1.41 -6.04 3.39
N ALA A 63 -0.37 -6.58 4.04
CA ALA A 63 -0.42 -7.90 4.66
C ALA A 63 0.07 -7.87 6.11
N SER A 64 -0.80 -8.27 7.04
CA SER A 64 -0.47 -8.39 8.47
C SER A 64 0.05 -7.08 9.09
N CYS A 65 -0.64 -5.97 8.82
CA CYS A 65 -0.42 -4.70 9.50
C CYS A 65 -1.44 -4.55 10.63
N ASN A 66 -1.03 -4.22 11.85
CA ASN A 66 -1.92 -4.03 12.98
C ASN A 66 -2.97 -2.93 12.72
N ASN A 67 -2.58 -1.84 12.05
CA ASN A 67 -3.44 -0.70 11.76
C ASN A 67 -2.98 0.04 10.49
N ARG A 68 -3.66 1.13 10.11
CA ARG A 68 -3.30 2.06 9.03
C ARG A 68 -3.08 1.35 7.68
N THR A 69 -4.14 0.79 7.08
CA THR A 69 -4.07 0.12 5.76
C THR A 69 -4.90 0.76 4.64
N PRO A 70 -4.80 2.08 4.37
CA PRO A 70 -4.01 3.09 5.06
C PRO A 70 -4.82 3.85 6.13
N ARG A 71 -4.14 4.69 6.89
CA ARG A 71 -4.78 5.86 7.49
C ARG A 71 -4.78 6.97 6.45
N PHE A 72 -5.93 7.47 6.03
CA PHE A 72 -5.96 8.66 5.19
C PHE A 72 -5.50 9.87 5.99
N ASN A 73 -4.65 10.70 5.40
CA ASN A 73 -4.08 11.83 6.09
C ASN A 73 -5.15 12.89 6.40
N GLY A 74 -6.13 13.08 5.53
CA GLY A 74 -7.11 14.15 5.65
C GLY A 74 -6.49 15.51 5.40
N SER A 75 -7.31 16.55 5.42
CA SER A 75 -6.86 17.94 5.28
C SER A 75 -6.29 18.50 6.61
N ARG A 76 -5.89 17.63 7.55
CA ARG A 76 -5.84 17.90 8.99
C ARG A 76 -4.74 18.85 9.46
N TYR A 77 -3.71 19.11 8.66
CA TYR A 77 -2.58 19.94 9.10
C TYR A 77 -2.89 21.43 8.98
N THR A 78 -2.82 21.99 7.77
CA THR A 78 -3.01 23.43 7.53
C THR A 78 -4.04 23.73 6.45
N HIS A 79 -4.80 22.71 6.04
CA HIS A 79 -5.60 22.78 4.83
C HIS A 79 -7.10 22.83 5.14
N PRO A 80 -7.88 23.53 4.30
CA PRO A 80 -9.34 23.49 4.38
C PRO A 80 -9.87 22.12 3.93
N ALA A 81 -11.11 21.80 4.32
CA ALA A 81 -11.80 20.65 3.77
C ALA A 81 -11.87 20.72 2.23
N GLY A 82 -11.66 19.58 1.57
CA GLY A 82 -11.60 19.41 0.13
C GLY A 82 -10.17 19.45 -0.45
N TYR A 83 -9.15 19.69 0.37
CA TYR A 83 -7.77 19.75 -0.10
C TYR A 83 -7.20 18.39 -0.51
N GLU A 84 -7.38 17.37 0.34
CA GLU A 84 -6.92 16.00 0.03
C GLU A 84 -7.93 15.28 -0.87
N ASN A 85 -7.45 14.71 -1.98
CA ASN A 85 -8.26 13.92 -2.90
C ASN A 85 -7.51 12.64 -3.30
N CYS A 86 -8.07 11.47 -2.95
CA CYS A 86 -7.40 10.19 -3.16
C CYS A 86 -8.32 9.15 -3.82
N ASP A 87 -7.75 8.40 -4.75
CA ASP A 87 -8.37 7.25 -5.38
C ASP A 87 -7.77 5.95 -4.88
N PHE A 88 -8.44 5.29 -3.95
CA PHE A 88 -8.02 4.04 -3.36
C PHE A 88 -8.84 2.88 -3.93
N ARG A 89 -8.29 2.22 -4.95
CA ARG A 89 -9.01 1.17 -5.67
C ARG A 89 -8.22 -0.09 -5.98
N ASN A 90 -8.89 -1.23 -6.04
CA ASN A 90 -8.26 -2.51 -6.39
C ASN A 90 -7.06 -2.92 -5.51
N ASN A 91 -7.03 -2.49 -4.25
CA ASN A 91 -6.04 -2.93 -3.27
C ASN A 91 -6.51 -4.19 -2.54
N VAL A 92 -5.56 -4.98 -2.02
CA VAL A 92 -5.80 -6.13 -1.16
C VAL A 92 -5.33 -5.81 0.25
N LEU A 93 -6.25 -5.92 1.21
CA LEU A 93 -5.97 -5.69 2.63
C LEU A 93 -6.17 -7.02 3.35
N TYR A 94 -5.08 -7.58 3.88
CA TYR A 94 -5.07 -8.88 4.52
C TYR A 94 -4.63 -8.78 5.98
N ASN A 95 -5.38 -9.45 6.86
CA ASN A 95 -4.99 -9.73 8.24
C ASN A 95 -4.64 -8.47 9.06
N TRP A 96 -5.45 -7.42 8.91
CA TRP A 96 -5.30 -6.25 9.77
C TRP A 96 -5.59 -6.60 11.23
N GLY A 97 -5.07 -5.86 12.21
CA GLY A 97 -5.25 -6.13 13.63
C GLY A 97 -6.40 -5.36 14.28
N GLU A 98 -6.08 -4.14 14.73
CA GLU A 98 -6.97 -3.19 15.41
C GLU A 98 -7.92 -2.45 14.47
N ASN A 99 -7.47 -2.10 13.26
CA ASN A 99 -8.28 -1.36 12.28
C ASN A 99 -7.67 -1.48 10.87
N ASN A 100 -8.41 -1.02 9.85
CA ASN A 100 -7.92 -1.00 8.47
C ASN A 100 -7.83 0.41 7.86
N VAL A 101 -8.78 0.77 6.99
CA VAL A 101 -8.91 2.06 6.31
C VAL A 101 -9.68 3.02 7.22
N TYR A 102 -9.07 4.14 7.59
CA TYR A 102 -9.71 5.09 8.50
C TYR A 102 -9.21 6.53 8.34
N ALA A 103 -9.79 7.42 9.13
CA ALA A 103 -9.54 8.86 9.16
C ALA A 103 -10.08 9.59 7.92
N GLY A 104 -9.26 10.42 7.27
CA GLY A 104 -9.65 11.20 6.09
C GLY A 104 -10.45 12.45 6.42
N GLU A 105 -10.09 13.13 7.50
CA GLU A 105 -10.79 14.32 7.99
C GLU A 105 -10.85 15.39 6.90
N GLY A 106 -12.05 15.80 6.50
CA GLY A 106 -12.28 16.83 5.48
C GLY A 106 -11.79 16.53 4.06
N GLY A 107 -11.26 15.35 3.73
CA GLY A 107 -10.81 15.01 2.36
C GLY A 107 -11.91 14.37 1.49
N ASN A 108 -11.56 14.06 0.24
CA ASN A 108 -12.41 13.38 -0.74
C ASN A 108 -11.78 12.06 -1.20
N TYR A 109 -12.53 10.96 -1.17
CA TYR A 109 -11.97 9.62 -1.37
C TYR A 109 -12.85 8.75 -2.25
N ASN A 110 -12.27 8.14 -3.28
CA ASN A 110 -12.85 6.97 -3.92
C ASN A 110 -12.31 5.72 -3.21
N ILE A 111 -13.19 4.85 -2.71
CA ILE A 111 -12.83 3.55 -2.15
C ILE A 111 -13.55 2.50 -2.99
N VAL A 112 -12.87 1.96 -4.00
CA VAL A 112 -13.52 1.19 -5.07
C VAL A 112 -12.88 -0.17 -5.28
N ASN A 113 -13.68 -1.24 -5.29
CA ASN A 113 -13.24 -2.59 -5.65
C ASN A 113 -11.98 -3.08 -4.89
N ASN A 114 -11.80 -2.70 -3.64
CA ASN A 114 -10.75 -3.25 -2.78
C ASN A 114 -11.21 -4.60 -2.18
N TYR A 115 -10.27 -5.50 -1.92
CA TYR A 115 -10.51 -6.81 -1.32
C TYR A 115 -10.05 -6.83 0.14
N TYR A 116 -11.00 -6.95 1.07
CA TYR A 116 -10.78 -7.00 2.51
C TYR A 116 -10.82 -8.46 2.97
N LYS A 117 -9.65 -9.04 3.25
CA LYS A 117 -9.48 -10.40 3.73
C LYS A 117 -9.07 -10.42 5.20
N TYR A 118 -10.00 -10.74 6.10
CA TYR A 118 -9.63 -10.93 7.50
C TYR A 118 -8.69 -12.14 7.66
N GLY A 119 -7.85 -12.09 8.70
CA GLY A 119 -6.93 -13.17 9.05
C GLY A 119 -6.91 -13.44 10.56
N PRO A 120 -6.00 -14.32 11.02
CA PRO A 120 -5.91 -14.73 12.43
C PRO A 120 -5.69 -13.57 13.41
N SER A 121 -5.07 -12.47 12.98
CA SER A 121 -4.81 -11.30 13.81
C SER A 121 -5.96 -10.29 13.83
N THR A 122 -6.97 -10.45 12.96
CA THR A 122 -8.08 -9.52 12.85
C THR A 122 -9.05 -9.63 14.01
N LYS A 123 -9.21 -8.53 14.76
CA LYS A 123 -10.19 -8.45 15.84
C LYS A 123 -11.61 -8.58 15.30
N GLU A 124 -12.46 -9.30 16.02
CA GLU A 124 -13.84 -9.56 15.61
C GLU A 124 -14.64 -8.26 15.40
N SER A 125 -14.40 -7.24 16.24
CA SER A 125 -15.09 -5.93 16.17
C SER A 125 -14.81 -5.12 14.90
N VAL A 126 -13.75 -5.45 14.15
CA VAL A 126 -13.35 -4.73 12.92
C VAL A 126 -13.24 -5.64 11.70
N LYS A 127 -13.64 -6.90 11.84
CA LYS A 127 -13.47 -7.95 10.83
C LYS A 127 -14.26 -7.70 9.54
N ALA A 128 -15.46 -7.11 9.66
CA ALA A 128 -16.30 -6.74 8.52
C ALA A 128 -16.22 -5.25 8.17
N ARG A 129 -15.38 -4.47 8.87
CA ARG A 129 -15.23 -3.04 8.63
C ARG A 129 -14.51 -2.80 7.31
N VAL A 130 -14.98 -1.84 6.52
CA VAL A 130 -14.32 -1.39 5.28
C VAL A 130 -13.82 0.04 5.35
N LEU A 131 -14.37 0.85 6.27
CA LEU A 131 -13.97 2.24 6.49
C LEU A 131 -14.35 2.72 7.90
N ASN A 132 -13.52 3.56 8.50
CA ASN A 132 -13.81 4.27 9.74
C ASN A 132 -13.50 5.77 9.63
N PRO A 133 -14.47 6.61 9.18
CA PRO A 133 -14.26 8.05 8.93
C PRO A 133 -14.10 8.86 10.21
N TYR A 134 -13.18 9.84 10.20
CA TYR A 134 -12.93 10.75 11.33
C TYR A 134 -13.33 12.19 10.97
N LYS A 135 -13.53 13.01 12.01
CA LYS A 135 -13.75 14.46 11.96
C LYS A 135 -12.92 15.11 13.06
N ILE A 136 -12.64 16.40 12.94
CA ILE A 136 -11.98 17.21 13.97
C ILE A 136 -12.98 18.25 14.48
N THR A 137 -13.40 18.11 15.74
CA THR A 137 -14.36 19.01 16.41
C THR A 137 -13.73 19.90 17.46
N GLU A 138 -12.41 19.79 17.66
CA GLU A 138 -11.66 20.54 18.66
C GLU A 138 -10.35 21.08 18.08
N GLY A 139 -9.81 22.14 18.66
CA GLY A 139 -8.59 22.80 18.18
C GLY A 139 -8.87 23.90 17.15
N LYS A 140 -7.83 24.32 16.42
CA LYS A 140 -7.87 25.49 15.54
C LYS A 140 -8.39 25.19 14.12
N ASN A 141 -8.18 23.96 13.63
CA ASN A 141 -8.59 23.56 12.29
C ASN A 141 -9.70 22.50 12.37
N LEU A 142 -10.94 22.95 12.53
CA LEU A 142 -12.10 22.06 12.59
C LEU A 142 -12.39 21.51 11.19
N LEU A 143 -12.55 20.19 11.10
CA LEU A 143 -12.82 19.51 9.83
C LEU A 143 -14.00 18.57 9.98
N PRO A 144 -14.94 18.55 9.02
CA PRO A 144 -16.02 17.58 9.00
C PRO A 144 -15.47 16.17 8.72
N TYR A 145 -16.36 15.18 8.70
CA TYR A 145 -16.02 13.92 8.04
C TYR A 145 -15.62 14.17 6.59
N GLY A 146 -14.65 13.40 6.10
CA GLY A 146 -14.36 13.35 4.67
C GLY A 146 -15.57 12.87 3.87
N LYS A 147 -15.53 13.11 2.56
CA LYS A 147 -16.51 12.60 1.60
C LYS A 147 -15.95 11.37 0.92
N PHE A 148 -16.73 10.29 0.94
CA PHE A 148 -16.30 8.99 0.45
C PHE A 148 -17.31 8.43 -0.55
N TYR A 149 -16.81 8.02 -1.70
CA TYR A 149 -17.54 7.18 -2.66
C TYR A 149 -17.11 5.73 -2.47
N LEU A 150 -18.01 4.89 -1.94
CA LEU A 150 -17.76 3.46 -1.70
C LEU A 150 -18.52 2.63 -2.73
N SER A 151 -17.81 1.82 -3.51
CA SER A 151 -18.43 0.94 -4.49
C SER A 151 -17.64 -0.34 -4.73
N GLY A 152 -18.35 -1.46 -4.81
CA GLY A 152 -17.83 -2.77 -5.21
C GLY A 152 -16.69 -3.36 -4.35
N ASN A 153 -16.45 -2.82 -3.16
CA ASN A 153 -15.49 -3.42 -2.23
C ASN A 153 -16.00 -4.77 -1.74
N TYR A 154 -15.11 -5.75 -1.66
CA TYR A 154 -15.42 -7.10 -1.23
C TYR A 154 -14.92 -7.34 0.19
N SER A 155 -15.82 -7.71 1.09
CA SER A 155 -15.50 -8.16 2.45
C SER A 155 -15.64 -9.68 2.54
N ASP A 156 -14.51 -10.37 2.75
CA ASP A 156 -14.45 -11.82 2.98
C ASP A 156 -15.16 -12.23 4.30
N ALA A 157 -15.45 -11.26 5.17
CA ALA A 157 -16.12 -11.51 6.44
C ALA A 157 -17.65 -11.39 6.37
N SER A 158 -18.19 -10.66 5.39
CA SER A 158 -19.63 -10.37 5.34
C SER A 158 -20.14 -10.16 3.92
N ALA A 159 -20.98 -11.09 3.47
CA ALA A 159 -21.69 -10.98 2.20
C ALA A 159 -22.64 -9.76 2.15
N GLU A 160 -23.14 -9.32 3.32
CA GLU A 160 -23.98 -8.14 3.45
C GLU A 160 -23.18 -6.86 3.21
N VAL A 161 -21.99 -6.73 3.80
CA VAL A 161 -21.08 -5.60 3.55
C VAL A 161 -20.60 -5.60 2.10
N THR A 162 -20.32 -6.77 1.52
CA THR A 162 -19.98 -6.90 0.10
C THR A 162 -21.10 -6.38 -0.82
N ARG A 163 -22.38 -6.65 -0.51
CA ARG A 163 -23.51 -6.12 -1.29
C ARG A 163 -23.79 -4.65 -1.02
N HIS A 164 -23.56 -4.19 0.22
CA HIS A 164 -23.86 -2.84 0.67
C HIS A 164 -22.73 -2.30 1.53
N ASN A 165 -21.68 -1.75 0.89
CA ASN A 165 -20.43 -1.36 1.56
C ASN A 165 -20.63 -0.44 2.77
N TRP A 166 -21.62 0.46 2.73
CA TRP A 166 -21.94 1.37 3.84
C TRP A 166 -22.33 0.66 5.14
N ARG A 167 -22.77 -0.60 5.09
CA ARG A 167 -23.02 -1.41 6.30
C ARG A 167 -21.74 -1.81 7.04
N GLY A 168 -20.59 -1.75 6.37
CA GLY A 168 -19.27 -1.97 6.96
C GLY A 168 -18.57 -0.69 7.44
N VAL A 169 -19.29 0.43 7.51
CA VAL A 169 -18.72 1.73 7.94
C VAL A 169 -19.03 1.96 9.42
N THR A 170 -18.02 2.31 10.19
CA THR A 170 -18.18 2.75 11.59
C THR A 170 -17.74 4.20 11.71
N MET A 171 -18.62 5.11 12.12
CA MET A 171 -18.27 6.53 12.26
C MET A 171 -17.48 6.77 13.56
N ASN A 172 -16.28 7.36 13.48
CA ASN A 172 -15.55 7.75 14.70
C ASN A 172 -16.24 8.96 15.35
N ASN A 173 -16.46 8.90 16.67
CA ASN A 173 -17.16 9.95 17.43
C ASN A 173 -18.52 10.35 16.80
N GLY A 174 -19.26 9.34 16.34
CA GLY A 174 -20.55 9.48 15.69
C GLY A 174 -21.36 8.19 15.73
N THR A 175 -22.46 8.17 15.00
CA THR A 175 -23.42 7.06 14.93
C THR A 175 -23.61 6.59 13.49
N ALA A 176 -24.33 5.49 13.28
CA ALA A 176 -24.69 5.02 11.94
C ALA A 176 -25.51 6.06 11.14
N ALA A 177 -26.29 6.91 11.82
CA ALA A 177 -27.06 7.97 11.17
C ALA A 177 -26.14 9.03 10.54
N ASP A 178 -24.93 9.23 11.08
CA ASP A 178 -23.98 10.23 10.57
C ASP A 178 -23.33 9.81 9.25
N THR A 179 -23.54 8.58 8.77
CA THR A 179 -23.01 8.13 7.47
C THR A 179 -23.44 9.03 6.32
N VAL A 180 -24.63 9.63 6.39
CA VAL A 180 -25.12 10.61 5.41
C VAL A 180 -24.23 11.86 5.30
N LEU A 181 -23.47 12.19 6.35
CA LEU A 181 -22.54 13.32 6.37
C LEU A 181 -21.25 13.01 5.61
N ALA A 182 -20.91 11.74 5.43
CA ALA A 182 -19.67 11.29 4.79
C ALA A 182 -19.89 10.72 3.37
N GLN A 183 -21.14 10.43 3.00
CA GLN A 183 -21.47 9.86 1.68
C GLN A 183 -21.23 10.85 0.54
N ALA A 184 -20.56 10.37 -0.51
CA ALA A 184 -20.56 10.96 -1.85
C ALA A 184 -21.37 10.07 -2.80
N ALA A 185 -22.26 10.68 -3.59
CA ALA A 185 -23.15 9.95 -4.51
C ALA A 185 -22.46 9.53 -5.83
N ALA A 186 -21.36 10.20 -6.18
CA ALA A 186 -20.59 9.95 -7.39
C ALA A 186 -19.09 9.90 -7.05
N PRO A 187 -18.27 9.19 -7.85
CA PRO A 187 -16.83 9.20 -7.69
C PRO A 187 -16.25 10.59 -7.97
N PHE A 188 -15.15 10.91 -7.30
CA PHE A 188 -14.32 12.07 -7.60
C PHE A 188 -13.45 11.78 -8.83
N ASP A 189 -13.31 12.74 -9.74
CA ASP A 189 -12.46 12.58 -10.91
C ASP A 189 -10.99 12.87 -10.56
N LEU A 190 -10.18 11.81 -10.54
CA LEU A 190 -8.73 11.85 -10.28
C LEU A 190 -7.94 11.23 -11.44
N GLY A 191 -8.57 11.16 -12.62
CA GLY A 191 -7.98 10.54 -13.81
C GLY A 191 -8.28 9.04 -13.94
N PRO A 192 -7.92 8.46 -15.10
CA PRO A 192 -8.23 7.07 -15.41
C PRO A 192 -7.32 6.12 -14.63
N VAL A 193 -7.92 5.08 -14.04
CA VAL A 193 -7.20 3.94 -13.46
C VAL A 193 -7.81 2.66 -13.99
N THR A 194 -7.00 1.76 -14.54
CA THR A 194 -7.43 0.43 -14.95
C THR A 194 -8.13 -0.25 -13.77
N THR A 195 -9.42 -0.55 -13.93
CA THR A 195 -10.25 -1.01 -12.82
C THR A 195 -10.76 -2.42 -13.07
N GLN A 196 -10.60 -3.26 -12.06
CA GLN A 196 -11.05 -4.65 -12.04
C GLN A 196 -12.13 -4.83 -10.97
N THR A 197 -12.85 -5.95 -10.98
CA THR A 197 -13.63 -6.34 -9.79
C THR A 197 -12.68 -6.61 -8.62
N ALA A 198 -13.14 -6.52 -7.36
CA ALA A 198 -12.29 -6.77 -6.20
C ALA A 198 -11.67 -8.18 -6.21
N GLN A 199 -12.39 -9.19 -6.69
CA GLN A 199 -11.89 -10.56 -6.80
C GLN A 199 -10.83 -10.71 -7.91
N GLN A 200 -11.00 -10.05 -9.05
CA GLN A 200 -9.96 -10.02 -10.10
C GLN A 200 -8.71 -9.28 -9.62
N ALA A 201 -8.90 -8.14 -8.93
CA ALA A 201 -7.82 -7.39 -8.31
C ALA A 201 -7.07 -8.22 -7.27
N TYR A 202 -7.77 -9.04 -6.48
CA TYR A 202 -7.13 -9.98 -5.56
C TYR A 202 -6.12 -10.88 -6.29
N GLU A 203 -6.54 -11.59 -7.33
CA GLU A 203 -5.61 -12.46 -8.06
C GLU A 203 -4.48 -11.68 -8.74
N ALA A 204 -4.79 -10.54 -9.36
CA ALA A 204 -3.80 -9.70 -10.02
C ALA A 204 -2.74 -9.20 -9.03
N VAL A 205 -3.15 -8.67 -7.87
CA VAL A 205 -2.25 -8.16 -6.83
C VAL A 205 -1.37 -9.28 -6.26
N LEU A 206 -1.94 -10.45 -5.95
CA LEU A 206 -1.16 -11.56 -5.43
C LEU A 206 -0.14 -12.09 -6.45
N GLN A 207 -0.42 -11.95 -7.73
CA GLN A 207 0.53 -12.28 -8.79
C GLN A 207 1.59 -11.18 -8.96
N GLY A 208 1.18 -9.91 -9.00
CA GLY A 208 1.97 -8.81 -9.56
C GLY A 208 2.62 -7.83 -8.57
N ALA A 209 2.13 -7.71 -7.33
CA ALA A 209 2.61 -6.63 -6.44
C ALA A 209 3.98 -6.94 -5.81
N GLY A 210 4.88 -5.97 -5.74
CA GLY A 210 6.23 -6.09 -5.17
C GLY A 210 7.31 -6.46 -6.19
N ALA A 211 8.49 -6.84 -5.70
CA ALA A 211 9.63 -7.19 -6.54
C ALA A 211 9.50 -8.65 -7.04
N ILE A 212 8.91 -8.82 -8.23
CA ILE A 212 8.59 -10.15 -8.78
C ILE A 212 9.55 -10.66 -9.84
N ARG A 213 10.52 -9.84 -10.26
CA ARG A 213 11.44 -10.16 -11.35
C ARG A 213 12.87 -10.38 -10.81
N PRO A 214 13.58 -11.41 -11.29
CA PRO A 214 13.09 -12.49 -12.17
C PRO A 214 12.08 -13.42 -11.48
N GLU A 215 12.17 -13.54 -10.15
CA GLU A 215 11.27 -14.29 -9.29
C GLU A 215 11.13 -13.56 -7.95
N ARG A 216 10.02 -13.77 -7.25
CA ARG A 216 9.86 -13.30 -5.86
C ARG A 216 10.86 -13.98 -4.94
N ASP A 217 11.40 -13.25 -3.98
CA ASP A 217 12.19 -13.86 -2.91
C ASP A 217 11.34 -14.74 -1.97
N THR A 218 11.99 -15.50 -1.10
CA THR A 218 11.32 -16.46 -0.21
C THR A 218 10.44 -15.80 0.86
N LEU A 219 10.71 -14.54 1.22
CA LEU A 219 9.87 -13.76 2.14
C LEU A 219 8.56 -13.38 1.45
N ASP A 220 8.62 -12.73 0.29
CA ASP A 220 7.44 -12.33 -0.48
C ASP A 220 6.59 -13.55 -0.88
N GLN A 221 7.22 -14.65 -1.30
CA GLN A 221 6.51 -15.92 -1.56
C GLN A 221 5.76 -16.43 -0.33
N ARG A 222 6.35 -16.34 0.87
CA ARG A 222 5.66 -16.70 2.11
C ARG A 222 4.48 -15.77 2.36
N ILE A 223 4.64 -14.46 2.18
CA ILE A 223 3.54 -13.49 2.39
C ILE A 223 2.37 -13.78 1.47
N ILE A 224 2.61 -13.98 0.17
CA ILE A 224 1.57 -14.34 -0.78
C ILE A 224 0.87 -15.66 -0.39
N ARG A 225 1.65 -16.67 0.02
CA ARG A 225 1.09 -17.94 0.54
C ARG A 225 0.24 -17.72 1.79
N ASP A 226 0.66 -16.87 2.71
CA ASP A 226 -0.05 -16.56 3.94
C ASP A 226 -1.37 -15.84 3.66
N VAL A 227 -1.40 -14.93 2.69
CA VAL A 227 -2.63 -14.29 2.21
C VAL A 227 -3.59 -15.32 1.60
N ARG A 228 -3.09 -16.24 0.75
CA ARG A 228 -3.93 -17.29 0.13
C ARG A 228 -4.49 -18.27 1.16
N ARG A 229 -3.65 -18.73 2.09
CA ARG A 229 -4.00 -19.76 3.08
C ARG A 229 -4.62 -19.22 4.35
N ARG A 230 -4.66 -17.89 4.52
CA ARG A 230 -5.10 -17.22 5.75
C ARG A 230 -4.28 -17.66 6.98
N THR A 231 -2.95 -17.70 6.83
CA THR A 231 -2.01 -18.16 7.88
C THR A 231 -1.08 -17.07 8.43
N GLY A 232 -1.19 -15.85 7.91
CA GLY A 232 -0.38 -14.72 8.38
C GLY A 232 -0.65 -14.32 9.84
N ARG A 233 0.28 -13.55 10.41
CA ARG A 233 0.22 -13.03 11.78
C ARG A 233 0.94 -11.68 11.88
N LEU A 234 0.57 -10.88 12.87
CA LEU A 234 1.42 -9.78 13.34
C LEU A 234 2.70 -10.38 13.95
N ILE A 235 3.83 -9.70 13.75
CA ILE A 235 5.13 -10.13 14.25
C ILE A 235 5.82 -8.99 14.99
N ASP A 236 6.67 -9.33 15.96
CA ASP A 236 7.40 -8.33 16.76
C ASP A 236 8.86 -8.20 16.32
N VAL A 237 9.40 -9.24 15.67
CA VAL A 237 10.78 -9.34 15.17
C VAL A 237 10.75 -9.98 13.78
N GLN A 238 11.72 -9.62 12.92
CA GLN A 238 11.88 -10.14 11.55
C GLN A 238 11.71 -11.66 11.49
N GLY A 239 10.97 -12.19 10.52
CA GLY A 239 10.68 -13.64 10.43
C GLY A 239 9.75 -14.19 11.51
N GLY A 240 9.27 -13.35 12.42
CA GLY A 240 8.35 -13.68 13.49
C GLY A 240 8.97 -14.48 14.64
N TYR A 241 10.23 -14.21 14.95
CA TYR A 241 10.84 -14.61 16.22
C TYR A 241 10.10 -13.99 17.41
N ALA A 242 10.31 -14.57 18.60
CA ALA A 242 9.76 -14.01 19.83
C ALA A 242 10.32 -12.62 20.10
N HIS A 243 9.50 -11.74 20.70
CA HIS A 243 9.94 -10.42 21.14
C HIS A 243 11.22 -10.51 22.00
N GLY A 244 12.12 -9.54 21.85
CA GLY A 244 13.42 -9.51 22.53
C GLY A 244 14.50 -10.41 21.92
N THR A 245 14.21 -11.14 20.83
CA THR A 245 15.23 -11.93 20.12
C THR A 245 16.33 -11.02 19.57
N PRO A 246 17.62 -11.24 19.89
CA PRO A 246 18.71 -10.41 19.39
C PRO A 246 18.84 -10.47 17.86
N TYR A 247 19.26 -9.35 17.26
CA TYR A 247 19.48 -9.27 15.82
C TYR A 247 20.46 -10.34 15.29
N SER A 248 21.50 -10.68 16.07
CA SER A 248 22.45 -11.74 15.71
C SER A 248 21.79 -13.09 15.43
N VAL A 249 20.61 -13.34 15.99
CA VAL A 249 19.76 -14.51 15.75
C VAL A 249 18.75 -14.23 14.63
N SER A 250 18.01 -13.12 14.71
CA SER A 250 16.90 -12.84 13.78
C SER A 250 17.32 -12.45 12.37
N GLN A 251 18.56 -12.02 12.16
CA GLN A 251 19.09 -11.68 10.82
C GLN A 251 18.99 -12.84 9.80
N LYS A 252 18.88 -14.09 10.27
CA LYS A 252 18.67 -15.27 9.41
C LYS A 252 17.29 -15.32 8.77
N ALA A 253 16.35 -14.47 9.20
CA ALA A 253 15.04 -14.34 8.57
C ALA A 253 15.08 -13.69 7.19
N TRP A 254 16.07 -12.82 6.93
CA TRP A 254 16.19 -12.15 5.64
C TRP A 254 16.42 -13.17 4.53
N PRO A 255 15.74 -13.04 3.38
CA PRO A 255 15.95 -13.93 2.26
C PRO A 255 17.36 -13.74 1.70
N GLU A 256 17.99 -14.85 1.32
CA GLU A 256 19.22 -14.80 0.53
C GLU A 256 18.86 -14.43 -0.92
N LEU A 257 19.33 -13.27 -1.38
CA LEU A 257 19.11 -12.81 -2.76
C LEU A 257 20.23 -13.33 -3.66
N LYS A 258 19.86 -14.17 -4.62
CA LYS A 258 20.81 -14.73 -5.59
C LYS A 258 20.82 -13.87 -6.85
N SER A 259 21.99 -13.40 -7.24
CA SER A 259 22.20 -12.71 -8.52
C SER A 259 22.86 -13.63 -9.55
N LYS A 260 22.61 -13.33 -10.82
CA LYS A 260 23.43 -13.84 -11.93
C LYS A 260 24.55 -12.83 -12.23
N PRO A 261 25.63 -13.23 -12.90
CA PRO A 261 26.61 -12.29 -13.42
C PRO A 261 25.90 -11.19 -14.21
N ALA A 262 26.26 -9.93 -13.95
CA ALA A 262 25.76 -8.82 -14.73
C ALA A 262 26.17 -9.00 -16.21
N PRO A 263 25.29 -8.70 -17.17
CA PRO A 263 25.69 -8.62 -18.57
C PRO A 263 26.86 -7.66 -18.76
N THR A 264 27.70 -7.90 -19.76
CA THR A 264 28.77 -6.96 -20.14
C THR A 264 28.15 -5.63 -20.59
N ASP A 265 28.67 -4.56 -20.02
CA ASP A 265 28.39 -3.16 -20.31
C ASP A 265 29.78 -2.49 -20.33
N THR A 266 30.32 -2.30 -21.53
CA THR A 266 31.71 -1.94 -21.79
C THR A 266 32.00 -0.46 -21.51
N ASP A 267 31.02 0.42 -21.68
CA ASP A 267 31.16 1.86 -21.43
C ASP A 267 30.49 2.36 -20.15
N HIS A 268 29.85 1.44 -19.40
CA HIS A 268 29.24 1.65 -18.09
C HIS A 268 28.09 2.65 -18.12
N ASP A 269 27.30 2.62 -19.17
CA ASP A 269 26.23 3.58 -19.39
C ASP A 269 24.87 3.14 -18.79
N GLY A 270 24.80 1.88 -18.35
CA GLY A 270 23.63 1.23 -17.76
C GLY A 270 22.87 0.31 -18.72
N MET A 271 23.36 0.12 -19.96
CA MET A 271 22.78 -0.75 -20.98
C MET A 271 23.81 -1.84 -21.39
N PRO A 272 23.41 -3.11 -21.53
CA PRO A 272 24.34 -4.15 -21.98
C PRO A 272 24.73 -4.03 -23.45
N ASP A 273 25.99 -4.34 -23.78
CA ASP A 273 26.54 -4.32 -25.15
C ASP A 273 25.65 -5.05 -26.17
N ALA A 274 25.11 -6.19 -25.76
CA ALA A 274 24.24 -7.02 -26.61
C ALA A 274 22.88 -6.36 -26.89
N TRP A 275 22.34 -5.63 -25.92
CA TRP A 275 21.11 -4.88 -26.09
C TRP A 275 21.35 -3.65 -26.98
N GLU A 276 22.43 -2.92 -26.73
CA GLU A 276 22.84 -1.77 -27.53
C GLU A 276 23.06 -2.14 -29.00
N THR A 277 23.84 -3.20 -29.26
CA THR A 277 24.07 -3.71 -30.62
C THR A 277 22.75 -4.03 -31.32
N LYS A 278 21.78 -4.62 -30.60
CA LYS A 278 20.45 -4.92 -31.14
C LYS A 278 19.64 -3.66 -31.45
N GLN A 279 19.83 -2.59 -30.68
CA GLN A 279 19.24 -1.27 -30.93
C GLN A 279 20.04 -0.39 -31.90
N LYS A 280 21.14 -0.92 -32.47
CA LYS A 280 22.07 -0.19 -33.37
C LYS A 280 22.77 0.99 -32.67
N LEU A 281 23.06 0.84 -31.39
CA LEU A 281 23.90 1.72 -30.57
C LEU A 281 25.36 1.24 -30.59
N ASN A 282 26.26 2.05 -30.03
CA ASN A 282 27.68 1.74 -29.95
C ASN A 282 28.06 1.40 -28.51
N PRO A 283 28.39 0.12 -28.19
CA PRO A 283 28.77 -0.34 -26.83
C PRO A 283 30.05 0.26 -26.23
N LYS A 284 30.55 1.35 -26.80
CA LYS A 284 31.77 2.05 -26.38
C LYS A 284 31.52 3.57 -26.29
N ASP A 285 30.27 4.00 -26.35
CA ASP A 285 29.84 5.39 -26.35
C ASP A 285 28.71 5.64 -25.35
N ALA A 286 29.09 5.80 -24.08
CA ALA A 286 28.16 6.00 -22.98
C ALA A 286 27.24 7.23 -23.11
N ALA A 287 27.50 8.14 -24.06
CA ALA A 287 26.61 9.26 -24.34
C ALA A 287 25.32 8.80 -25.02
N ASP A 288 25.31 7.62 -25.65
CA ASP A 288 24.22 7.20 -26.50
C ASP A 288 22.99 6.64 -25.77
N ARG A 289 23.14 6.30 -24.48
CA ARG A 289 22.04 6.15 -23.53
C ARG A 289 21.03 7.28 -23.56
N SER A 290 21.49 8.50 -23.84
CA SER A 290 20.68 9.73 -23.87
C SER A 290 20.03 9.99 -25.24
N LYS A 291 20.32 9.18 -26.27
CA LYS A 291 19.63 9.30 -27.57
C LYS A 291 18.14 9.04 -27.35
N THR A 292 17.30 9.87 -27.96
CA THR A 292 15.85 9.73 -27.86
C THR A 292 15.36 8.72 -28.89
N ALA A 293 14.66 7.68 -28.44
CA ALA A 293 13.96 6.71 -29.28
C ALA A 293 12.69 7.32 -29.90
N ALA A 294 12.10 6.63 -30.88
CA ALA A 294 10.90 7.10 -31.59
C ALA A 294 9.68 7.34 -30.68
N ASN A 295 9.65 6.75 -29.48
CA ASN A 295 8.60 6.93 -28.49
C ASN A 295 8.85 8.11 -27.54
N GLY A 296 9.92 8.89 -27.73
CA GLY A 296 10.24 10.06 -26.93
C GLY A 296 11.06 9.79 -25.66
N TYR A 297 11.35 8.52 -25.35
CA TYR A 297 12.19 8.15 -24.21
C TYR A 297 13.65 7.99 -24.60
N THR A 298 14.56 8.21 -23.65
CA THR A 298 15.97 7.89 -23.82
C THR A 298 16.18 6.39 -24.01
N MET A 299 17.27 5.99 -24.67
CA MET A 299 17.58 4.58 -24.84
C MET A 299 17.72 3.85 -23.49
N LEU A 300 18.27 4.53 -22.47
CA LEU A 300 18.33 3.98 -21.11
C LEU A 300 16.94 3.67 -20.56
N GLU A 301 15.98 4.60 -20.67
CA GLU A 301 14.61 4.38 -20.21
C GLU A 301 13.92 3.24 -20.98
N VAL A 302 14.18 3.13 -22.30
CA VAL A 302 13.67 2.01 -23.11
C VAL A 302 14.25 0.68 -22.64
N TYR A 303 15.56 0.63 -22.33
CA TYR A 303 16.19 -0.56 -21.79
C TYR A 303 15.61 -0.94 -20.42
N LEU A 304 15.56 -0.02 -19.47
CA LEU A 304 15.03 -0.26 -18.12
C LEU A 304 13.58 -0.72 -18.17
N ASN A 305 12.75 -0.11 -19.03
CA ASN A 305 11.37 -0.54 -19.23
C ASN A 305 11.26 -1.94 -19.84
N SER A 306 12.22 -2.33 -20.70
CA SER A 306 12.26 -3.68 -21.27
C SER A 306 12.60 -4.77 -20.25
N LEU A 307 13.21 -4.42 -19.12
CA LEU A 307 13.48 -5.36 -18.02
C LEU A 307 12.21 -5.71 -17.22
N VAL A 308 11.20 -4.83 -17.26
CA VAL A 308 9.97 -4.98 -16.48
C VAL A 308 8.76 -5.47 -17.31
N GLY A 309 8.78 -5.37 -18.65
CA GLY A 309 7.72 -5.86 -19.56
C GLY A 309 8.03 -7.22 -20.21
N LYS A 310 7.08 -8.14 -20.49
CA LYS A 310 5.61 -8.11 -20.54
C LYS A 310 4.92 -8.76 -19.33
#